data_AF-A0A496QGS9-F1
#
_entry.id   AF-A0A496QGS9-F1
#
_cell.length_a   1.000
_cell.length_b   1.000
_cell.length_c   1.000
_cell.angle_alpha   90.00
_cell.angle_beta   90.00
_cell.angle_gamma   90.00
#
_symmetry.space_group_name_H-M   'P 1'
#
loop_
_entity.id
_entity.type
_entity.pdbx_description
1 polymer ?
#
loop_
_entity_poly.entity_id
_entity_poly.type
_entity_poly.pdbx_seq_one_letter_code
_entity_poly.pdbx_strand_id
1 'polypeptide(L)'
;MKNRALLKRLIKYVFSNISTLISYNKLYNEYKSSGFKVSKDTLYNYLSYLEDAYALFTIPIFRDSVHEEQRHLRKIYAVDTGFKSLFDTSLSEDFSKLYKNLVFLHLRRRTDQIYYFKWRIRNIFGFLRAESSAC
;
A
#
# COMPACT_ATOMS: atom_id res chain seq x y z
N MET A 1 -20.64 -1.79 9.33
CA MET A 1 -20.03 -1.17 8.11
C MET A 1 -21.10 -0.64 7.18
N LYS A 2 -21.15 0.68 6.95
CA LYS A 2 -22.23 1.37 6.19
C LYS A 2 -22.13 1.25 4.66
N ASN A 3 -21.02 0.73 4.09
CA ASN A 3 -20.91 0.53 2.63
C ASN A 3 -20.04 -0.69 2.26
N ARG A 4 -20.65 -1.88 2.23
CA ARG A 4 -19.96 -3.15 1.90
C ARG A 4 -19.49 -3.21 0.45
N ALA A 5 -20.25 -2.62 -0.48
CA ALA A 5 -19.91 -2.60 -1.91
C ALA A 5 -18.62 -1.81 -2.16
N LEU A 6 -18.48 -0.64 -1.51
CA LEU A 6 -17.26 0.15 -1.55
C LEU A 6 -16.06 -0.63 -0.99
N LEU A 7 -16.22 -1.28 0.17
CA LEU A 7 -15.13 -2.08 0.75
C LEU A 7 -14.68 -3.19 -0.20
N LYS A 8 -15.61 -3.95 -0.79
CA LYS A 8 -15.25 -5.01 -1.76
C LYS A 8 -14.44 -4.46 -2.93
N ARG A 9 -14.80 -3.26 -3.42
CA ARG A 9 -14.11 -2.60 -4.53
C ARG A 9 -12.72 -2.10 -4.12
N LEU A 10 -12.58 -1.58 -2.90
CA LEU A 10 -11.30 -1.20 -2.32
C LEU A 10 -10.37 -2.41 -2.14
N ILE A 11 -10.88 -3.50 -1.56
CA ILE A 11 -10.14 -4.77 -1.38
C ILE A 11 -9.61 -5.26 -2.74
N LYS A 12 -10.49 -5.34 -3.75
CA LYS A 12 -10.07 -5.73 -5.10
C LYS A 12 -8.99 -4.80 -5.63
N TYR A 13 -9.19 -3.48 -5.53
CA TYR A 13 -8.21 -2.50 -6.00
C TYR A 13 -6.83 -2.70 -5.36
N VAL A 14 -6.78 -2.80 -4.03
CA VAL A 14 -5.54 -2.92 -3.25
C VAL A 14 -4.80 -4.20 -3.63
N PHE A 15 -5.47 -5.34 -3.61
CA PHE A 15 -4.82 -6.63 -3.88
C PHE A 15 -4.46 -6.85 -5.35
N SER A 16 -5.18 -6.23 -6.30
CA SER A 16 -4.74 -6.20 -7.70
C SER A 16 -3.51 -5.29 -7.90
N ASN A 17 -3.25 -4.35 -6.99
CA ASN A 17 -2.21 -3.31 -7.12
C ASN A 17 -1.16 -3.36 -6.00
N ILE A 18 -0.81 -4.54 -5.49
CA ILE A 18 0.30 -4.68 -4.53
C ILE A 18 1.60 -4.11 -5.08
N SER A 19 2.51 -3.73 -4.17
CA SER A 19 3.81 -3.14 -4.46
C SER A 19 3.75 -1.82 -5.24
N THR A 20 2.61 -1.11 -5.22
CA THR A 20 2.42 0.21 -5.85
C THR A 20 2.05 1.29 -4.84
N LEU A 21 2.13 2.55 -5.28
CA LEU A 21 1.76 3.71 -4.48
C LEU A 21 0.24 3.92 -4.50
N ILE A 22 -0.35 4.09 -3.31
CA ILE A 22 -1.76 4.43 -3.16
C ILE A 22 -1.95 5.94 -3.00
N SER A 23 -2.88 6.50 -3.78
CA SER A 23 -3.34 7.88 -3.62
C SER A 23 -4.79 7.89 -3.15
N TYR A 24 -4.98 8.24 -1.87
CA TYR A 24 -6.30 8.41 -1.26
C TYR A 24 -7.15 9.43 -2.02
N ASN A 25 -6.54 10.52 -2.50
CA ASN A 25 -7.24 11.54 -3.29
C ASN A 25 -7.73 10.97 -4.63
N LYS A 26 -6.89 10.17 -5.32
CA LYS A 26 -7.28 9.52 -6.58
C LYS A 26 -8.45 8.56 -6.35
N LEU A 27 -8.34 7.70 -5.33
CA LEU A 27 -9.39 6.73 -4.98
C LEU A 27 -10.70 7.40 -4.57
N TYR A 28 -10.62 8.44 -3.76
CA TYR A 28 -11.78 9.24 -3.36
C TYR A 28 -12.51 9.80 -4.59
N ASN A 29 -11.78 10.42 -5.52
CA ASN A 29 -12.37 10.98 -6.73
C ASN A 29 -13.00 9.90 -7.62
N GLU A 30 -12.33 8.75 -7.79
CA GLU A 30 -12.82 7.62 -8.59
C GLU A 30 -14.10 6.99 -8.00
N TYR A 31 -14.16 6.80 -6.69
CA TYR A 31 -15.34 6.23 -6.05
C TYR A 31 -16.49 7.21 -5.98
N LYS A 32 -16.20 8.50 -5.77
CA LYS A 32 -17.20 9.57 -5.86
C LYS A 32 -17.80 9.64 -7.26
N SER A 33 -16.99 9.62 -8.32
CA SER A 33 -17.48 9.63 -9.71
C SER A 33 -18.26 8.35 -10.07
N SER A 34 -17.94 7.23 -9.44
CA SER A 34 -18.69 5.98 -9.55
C SER A 34 -20.01 5.96 -8.75
N GLY A 35 -20.42 7.09 -8.17
CA GLY A 35 -21.70 7.24 -7.45
C GLY A 35 -21.67 6.86 -5.97
N PHE A 36 -20.52 6.51 -5.40
CA PHE A 36 -20.44 6.21 -3.97
C PHE A 36 -20.45 7.48 -3.12
N LYS A 37 -21.31 7.51 -2.10
CA LYS A 37 -21.21 8.47 -1.00
C LYS A 37 -20.11 8.01 -0.03
N VAL A 38 -18.94 8.62 -0.12
CA VAL A 38 -17.74 8.26 0.67
C VAL A 38 -16.99 9.53 1.07
N SER A 39 -16.35 9.53 2.24
CA SER A 39 -15.38 10.56 2.66
C SER A 39 -13.94 10.02 2.56
N LYS A 40 -12.94 10.91 2.54
CA LYS A 40 -11.54 10.47 2.60
C LYS A 40 -11.26 9.67 3.88
N ASP A 41 -11.79 10.12 5.02
CA ASP A 41 -11.62 9.44 6.32
C ASP A 41 -12.19 8.01 6.29
N THR A 42 -13.29 7.79 5.58
CA THR A 42 -13.84 6.44 5.42
C THR A 42 -12.86 5.52 4.69
N LEU A 43 -12.15 6.03 3.66
CA LEU A 43 -11.14 5.25 2.94
C LEU A 43 -9.91 4.98 3.80
N TYR A 44 -9.46 5.98 4.57
CA TYR A 44 -8.38 5.79 5.54
C TYR A 44 -8.75 4.72 6.56
N ASN A 45 -9.92 4.81 7.18
CA ASN A 45 -10.39 3.84 8.16
C ASN A 45 -10.47 2.42 7.57
N TYR A 46 -10.98 2.27 6.35
CA TYR A 46 -11.06 0.94 5.72
C TYR A 46 -9.68 0.34 5.45
N LEU A 47 -8.69 1.15 5.06
CA LEU A 47 -7.32 0.67 4.90
C LEU A 47 -6.68 0.35 6.26
N SER A 48 -6.90 1.18 7.27
CA SER A 48 -6.46 0.90 8.65
C SER A 48 -7.02 -0.43 9.14
N TYR A 49 -8.32 -0.70 8.94
CA TYR A 49 -8.91 -1.98 9.35
C TYR A 49 -8.31 -3.19 8.62
N LEU A 50 -7.86 -3.02 7.37
CA LEU A 50 -7.15 -4.08 6.64
C LEU A 50 -5.72 -4.28 7.15
N GLU A 51 -5.05 -3.21 7.58
CA GLU A 51 -3.75 -3.30 8.27
C GLU A 51 -3.89 -3.97 9.64
N ASP A 52 -4.88 -3.55 10.45
CA ASP A 52 -5.16 -4.10 11.78
C ASP A 52 -5.54 -5.60 11.71
N ALA A 53 -6.21 -6.01 10.62
CA ALA A 53 -6.55 -7.40 10.35
C ALA A 53 -5.38 -8.21 9.73
N TYR A 54 -4.19 -7.61 9.60
CA TYR A 54 -3.01 -8.20 8.94
C TYR A 54 -3.26 -8.67 7.51
N ALA A 55 -4.23 -8.08 6.81
CA ALA A 55 -4.51 -8.42 5.41
C ALA A 55 -3.51 -7.74 4.46
N LEU A 56 -3.02 -6.56 4.82
CA LEU A 56 -2.03 -5.79 4.06
C LEU A 56 -1.14 -4.97 4.99
N PHE A 57 -0.09 -4.40 4.42
CA PHE A 57 0.80 -3.45 5.06
C PHE A 57 0.95 -2.21 4.17
N THR A 58 1.01 -1.03 4.77
CA THR A 58 1.47 0.19 4.11
C THR A 58 2.82 0.63 4.65
N ILE A 59 3.70 1.06 3.75
CA ILE A 59 4.98 1.67 4.14
C ILE A 59 5.05 3.12 3.66
N PRO A 60 5.56 4.03 4.51
CA PRO A 60 5.78 5.42 4.13
C PRO A 60 7.06 5.60 3.30
N ILE A 61 7.20 6.80 2.73
CA ILE A 61 8.44 7.23 2.10
C ILE A 61 9.45 7.63 3.16
N PHE A 62 10.73 7.39 2.91
CA PHE A 62 11.79 7.94 3.77
C PHE A 62 11.91 9.46 3.58
N ARG A 63 11.67 10.20 4.67
CA ARG A 63 11.83 11.65 4.79
C ARG A 63 12.28 12.01 6.20
N ASP A 64 13.06 13.07 6.32
CA ASP A 64 13.56 13.54 7.62
C ASP A 64 12.44 14.19 8.47
N SER A 65 11.40 14.71 7.82
CA SER A 65 10.25 15.31 8.49
C SER A 65 9.02 14.42 8.43
N VAL A 66 8.43 14.16 9.61
CA VAL A 66 7.15 13.44 9.77
C VAL A 66 6.04 14.10 8.95
N HIS A 67 6.03 15.44 8.87
CA HIS A 67 5.01 16.16 8.14
C HIS A 67 5.16 16.02 6.61
N GLU A 68 6.40 15.89 6.11
CA GLU A 68 6.65 15.55 4.71
C GLU A 68 6.27 14.09 4.42
N GLU A 69 6.61 13.18 5.33
CA GLU A 69 6.26 11.75 5.22
C GLU A 69 4.75 11.55 5.07
N GLN A 70 3.95 12.16 5.95
CA GLN A 70 2.49 12.03 5.95
C GLN A 70 1.82 12.58 4.68
N ARG A 71 2.44 13.57 4.03
CA ARG A 71 1.92 14.17 2.79
C ARG A 71 2.18 13.32 1.55
N HIS A 72 3.16 12.43 1.62
CA HIS A 72 3.51 11.56 0.51
C HIS A 72 2.63 10.31 0.44
N LEU A 73 2.60 9.72 -0.76
CA LEU A 73 1.87 8.48 -0.99
C LEU A 73 2.49 7.34 -0.19
N ARG A 74 1.68 6.39 0.25
CA ARG A 74 2.18 5.16 0.86
C ARG A 74 2.27 4.05 -0.18
N LYS A 75 3.13 3.08 0.07
CA LYS A 75 3.24 1.89 -0.77
C LYS A 75 2.56 0.72 -0.09
N ILE A 76 1.77 -0.05 -0.85
CA ILE A 76 0.98 -1.15 -0.31
C ILE A 76 1.67 -2.48 -0.59
N TYR A 77 1.61 -3.38 0.39
CA TYR A 77 2.07 -4.76 0.30
C TYR A 77 1.01 -5.70 0.89
N ALA A 78 0.84 -6.88 0.32
CA ALA A 78 -0.06 -7.88 0.84
C ALA A 78 0.69 -8.84 1.77
N VAL A 79 0.03 -9.34 2.82
CA VAL A 79 0.60 -10.37 3.70
C VAL A 79 0.90 -11.67 2.96
N ASP A 80 0.08 -11.97 1.95
CA ASP A 80 0.20 -13.14 1.08
C ASP A 80 0.16 -12.71 -0.39
N THR A 81 1.11 -13.20 -1.18
CA THR A 81 1.17 -12.96 -2.63
C THR A 81 0.01 -13.60 -3.39
N GLY A 82 -0.61 -14.65 -2.84
CA GLY A 82 -1.77 -15.32 -3.41
C GLY A 82 -2.97 -14.39 -3.59
N PHE A 83 -3.10 -13.33 -2.78
CA PHE A 83 -4.13 -12.31 -3.00
C PHE A 83 -4.00 -11.65 -4.38
N LYS A 84 -2.78 -11.43 -4.89
CA LYS A 84 -2.59 -10.89 -6.24
C LYS A 84 -3.21 -11.83 -7.27
N SER A 85 -2.93 -13.13 -7.18
CA SER A 85 -3.46 -14.12 -8.11
C SER A 85 -4.98 -14.29 -8.02
N LEU A 86 -5.56 -14.10 -6.83
CA LEU A 86 -7.02 -14.18 -6.64
C LEU A 86 -7.77 -12.97 -7.20
N PHE A 87 -7.18 -11.77 -7.09
CA PHE A 87 -7.86 -10.51 -7.46
C PHE A 87 -7.42 -9.95 -8.81
N ASP A 88 -6.29 -10.38 -9.34
CA ASP A 88 -5.81 -9.98 -10.66
C ASP A 88 -6.38 -10.90 -11.74
N THR A 89 -7.16 -10.31 -12.64
CA THR A 89 -7.72 -10.99 -13.82
C THR A 89 -6.88 -10.77 -15.08
N SER A 90 -5.70 -10.14 -14.95
CA SER A 90 -4.77 -9.97 -16.07
C SER A 90 -4.23 -11.32 -16.56
N LEU A 91 -4.15 -11.48 -17.88
CA LEU A 91 -3.53 -12.65 -18.52
C LEU A 91 -1.99 -12.64 -18.40
N SER A 92 -1.39 -11.48 -18.11
CA SER A 92 0.06 -11.35 -17.91
C SER A 92 0.42 -11.33 -16.43
N GLU A 93 1.37 -12.19 -16.05
CA GLU A 93 1.89 -12.24 -14.69
C GLU A 93 2.80 -11.03 -14.42
N ASP A 94 2.39 -10.19 -13.47
CA ASP A 94 3.14 -9.01 -13.06
C ASP A 94 4.21 -9.37 -12.01
N PHE A 95 5.19 -10.18 -12.44
CA PHE A 95 6.27 -10.70 -11.59
C PHE A 95 7.04 -9.61 -10.85
N SER A 96 7.15 -8.40 -11.42
CA SER A 96 7.81 -7.27 -10.76
C SER A 96 7.15 -6.91 -9.44
N LYS A 97 5.80 -6.90 -9.40
CA LYS A 97 5.05 -6.58 -8.18
C LYS A 97 5.14 -7.71 -7.16
N LEU A 98 5.07 -8.96 -7.61
CA LEU A 98 5.21 -10.14 -6.77
C LEU A 98 6.59 -10.20 -6.10
N TYR A 99 7.66 -10.00 -6.88
CA TYR A 99 9.02 -10.00 -6.36
C TYR A 99 9.25 -8.90 -5.31
N LYS A 100 8.76 -7.67 -5.58
CA LYS A 100 8.81 -6.57 -4.60
C LYS A 100 8.05 -6.92 -3.32
N ASN A 101 6.93 -7.63 -3.42
CA ASN A 101 6.15 -8.05 -2.25
C ASN A 101 6.88 -9.13 -1.45
N LEU A 102 7.48 -10.11 -2.12
CA LEU A 102 8.29 -11.15 -1.47
C LEU A 102 9.48 -10.56 -0.72
N VAL A 103 10.21 -9.63 -1.34
CA VAL A 103 11.32 -8.92 -0.69
C VAL A 103 10.82 -8.14 0.53
N PHE A 104 9.70 -7.43 0.40
CA PHE A 104 9.09 -6.73 1.53
C PHE A 104 8.73 -7.69 2.68
N LEU A 105 8.05 -8.80 2.40
CA LEU A 105 7.67 -9.79 3.43
C LEU A 105 8.91 -10.38 4.12
N HIS A 106 9.98 -10.63 3.37
CA HIS A 106 11.24 -11.10 3.92
C HIS A 106 11.87 -10.08 4.89
N LEU A 107 11.81 -8.79 4.56
CA LEU A 107 12.29 -7.71 5.43
C LEU A 107 11.37 -7.50 6.64
N ARG A 108 10.05 -7.54 6.44
CA ARG A 108 9.03 -7.31 7.47
C ARG A 108 9.11 -8.31 8.61
N ARG A 109 9.59 -9.54 8.34
CA ARG A 109 9.87 -10.55 9.37
C ARG A 109 11.06 -10.22 10.27
N ARG A 110 11.95 -9.32 9.85
CA ARG A 110 13.15 -8.92 10.61
C ARG A 110 13.00 -7.56 11.27
N THR A 111 12.16 -6.68 10.73
CA THR A 111 11.99 -5.34 11.26
C THR A 111 10.66 -4.72 10.81
N ASP A 112 10.17 -3.82 11.65
CA ASP A 112 8.98 -3.00 11.40
C ASP A 112 9.35 -1.66 10.73
N GLN A 113 10.63 -1.26 10.82
CA GLN A 113 11.15 0.02 10.35
C GLN A 113 11.54 -0.07 8.88
N ILE A 114 10.54 -0.12 8.00
CA ILE A 114 10.71 -0.27 6.56
C ILE A 114 10.17 0.94 5.84
N TYR A 115 11.04 1.61 5.09
CA TYR A 115 10.70 2.77 4.28
C TYR A 115 11.03 2.52 2.82
N TYR A 116 10.25 3.12 1.92
CA TYR A 116 10.64 3.19 0.51
C TYR A 116 11.31 4.53 0.22
N PHE A 117 12.20 4.56 -0.76
CA PHE A 117 12.74 5.81 -1.31
C PHE A 117 12.53 5.89 -2.81
N LYS A 118 12.69 7.09 -3.36
CA LYS A 118 12.66 7.34 -4.81
C LYS A 118 14.00 7.96 -5.22
N TRP A 119 14.79 7.22 -6.00
CA TRP A 119 16.03 7.75 -6.59
C TRP A 119 15.76 8.52 -7.89
N ARG A 120 16.59 9.53 -8.17
CA ARG A 120 16.38 10.53 -9.24
C ARG A 120 16.54 9.97 -10.67
N ILE A 121 17.23 8.84 -10.86
CA ILE A 121 17.69 8.41 -12.19
C ILE A 121 16.94 7.18 -12.72
N ARG A 122 16.43 6.30 -11.86
CA ARG A 122 15.54 5.18 -12.23
C ARG A 122 14.61 4.97 -11.04
N ASN A 123 13.34 4.62 -11.27
CA ASN A 123 12.36 4.27 -10.22
C ASN A 123 12.75 2.97 -9.48
N ILE A 124 13.95 2.93 -8.93
CA ILE A 124 14.47 1.87 -8.09
C ILE A 124 13.96 2.18 -6.69
N PHE A 125 12.97 1.40 -6.27
CA PHE A 125 12.47 1.42 -4.92
C PHE A 125 13.34 0.45 -4.12
N GLY A 126 14.29 0.97 -3.37
CA GLY A 126 14.96 0.20 -2.33
C GLY A 126 14.25 0.36 -1.00
N PHE A 127 14.60 -0.52 -0.07
CA PHE A 127 14.14 -0.48 1.31
C PHE A 127 15.29 0.00 2.18
N LEU A 128 15.01 0.95 3.07
CA LEU A 128 15.95 1.31 4.14
C LEU A 128 15.47 0.67 5.43
N ARG A 129 16.41 0.02 6.12
CA ARG A 129 16.28 -0.26 7.55
C ARG A 129 16.70 1.00 8.27
N ALA A 130 15.82 1.58 9.09
CA ALA A 130 16.28 2.60 10.03
C ALA A 130 17.22 1.88 11.02
N GLU A 131 18.53 2.13 10.90
CA GLU A 131 19.42 1.88 12.03
C GLU A 131 19.06 2.92 13.07
N SER A 132 18.58 2.46 14.22
CA SER A 132 18.40 3.32 15.38
C SER A 132 19.76 3.94 15.67
N SER A 133 19.94 5.22 15.34
CA SER A 133 20.95 6.04 15.99
C SER A 133 20.62 5.97 17.48
N ALA A 134 21.43 5.24 18.25
CA ALA A 134 21.37 5.32 19.70
C ALA A 134 21.52 6.79 20.08
N CYS A 135 20.52 7.33 20.77
CA CYS A 135 20.72 8.52 21.59
C CYS A 135 21.60 8.13 22.79
#